data_AF-A0A1Y4NIM2-F1
#
_entry.id   AF-A0A1Y4NIM2-F1
#
_cell.length_a   1.000
_cell.length_b   1.000
_cell.length_c   1.000
_cell.angle_alpha   90.00
_cell.angle_beta   90.00
_cell.angle_gamma   90.00
#
_symmetry.space_group_name_H-M   'P 1'
#
loop_
_entity.id
_entity.type
_entity.pdbx_description
1 polymer ?
#
loop_
_entity_poly.entity_id
_entity_poly.type
_entity_poly.pdbx_seq_one_letter_code
_entity_poly.pdbx_strand_id
1 'polypeptide(L)'
;MRTYKRIPIPDALYKLTKVYLKKHGIKADDYVFQNAKGGAYCKSTFRYNMLKYCELNNIQNGGYVFKSHDYRHTIATYFYDTGVSLQSIRDYLGHDYEEMTEQYIDYMPKKIEKASEEYFSRHSLAACMKRGEKTDG
;
A
#
# COMPACT_ATOMS: atom_id res chain seq x y z
N MET A 1 21.31 8.86 -18.60
CA MET A 1 21.71 8.50 -17.22
C MET A 1 20.68 7.50 -16.70
N ARG A 2 21.06 6.28 -16.28
CA ARG A 2 20.08 5.33 -15.72
C ARG A 2 19.59 5.88 -14.38
N THR A 3 18.30 6.19 -14.28
CA THR A 3 17.64 6.70 -13.06
C THR A 3 17.37 5.54 -12.10
N TYR A 4 18.42 5.01 -11.50
CA TYR A 4 18.29 3.97 -10.49
C TYR A 4 17.68 4.54 -9.21
N LYS A 5 16.50 4.04 -8.84
CA LYS A 5 15.87 4.33 -7.55
C LYS A 5 16.21 3.22 -6.55
N ARG A 6 16.47 3.59 -5.30
CA ARG A 6 16.72 2.64 -4.20
C ARG A 6 15.49 2.57 -3.32
N ILE A 7 14.89 1.40 -3.21
CA ILE A 7 13.72 1.16 -2.37
C ILE A 7 14.18 0.36 -1.16
N PRO A 8 14.04 0.88 0.07
CA PRO A 8 14.37 0.11 1.26
C PRO A 8 13.40 -1.08 1.39
N ILE A 9 13.93 -2.23 1.79
CA ILE A 9 13.14 -3.41 2.12
C ILE A 9 13.33 -3.76 3.60
N PRO A 10 12.30 -4.28 4.29
CA PRO A 10 12.45 -4.84 5.62
C PRO A 10 13.59 -5.87 5.71
N ASP A 11 14.32 -5.87 6.82
CA ASP A 11 15.44 -6.80 7.07
C ASP A 11 15.01 -8.28 6.94
N ALA A 12 13.79 -8.60 7.37
CA ALA A 12 13.22 -9.94 7.19
C ALA A 12 13.12 -10.35 5.71
N LEU A 13 12.67 -9.43 4.83
CA LEU A 13 12.62 -9.69 3.38
C LEU A 13 14.03 -9.81 2.81
N TYR A 14 14.96 -8.95 3.22
CA TYR A 14 16.37 -9.06 2.81
C TYR A 14 16.95 -10.44 3.12
N LYS A 15 16.78 -10.92 4.36
CA LYS A 15 17.22 -12.26 4.79
C LYS A 15 16.57 -13.37 3.96
N LEU A 16 15.26 -13.30 3.73
CA LEU A 16 14.54 -14.26 2.89
C LEU A 16 15.06 -14.27 1.45
N THR A 17 15.29 -13.09 0.85
CA THR A 17 15.84 -12.98 -0.50
C THR A 17 17.24 -13.59 -0.57
N LYS A 18 18.10 -13.38 0.44
CA LYS A 18 19.45 -13.98 0.46
C LYS A 18 19.40 -15.52 0.47
N VAL A 19 18.49 -16.11 1.25
CA VAL A 19 18.27 -17.56 1.26
C VAL A 19 17.75 -18.04 -0.10
N TYR A 20 16.79 -17.32 -0.68
CA TYR A 20 16.22 -17.63 -2.00
C TYR A 20 17.30 -17.62 -3.09
N LEU A 21 18.10 -16.55 -3.18
CA LEU A 21 19.19 -16.42 -4.16
C LEU A 21 20.18 -17.58 -4.06
N LYS A 22 20.59 -17.94 -2.83
CA LYS A 22 21.50 -19.07 -2.59
C LYS A 22 20.88 -20.40 -3.02
N LYS A 23 19.62 -20.64 -2.66
CA LYS A 23 18.89 -21.89 -2.98
C LYS A 23 18.77 -22.11 -4.49
N HIS A 24 18.58 -21.03 -5.25
CA HIS A 24 18.39 -21.09 -6.69
C HIS A 24 19.68 -20.82 -7.50
N GLY A 25 20.83 -20.62 -6.83
CA GLY A 25 22.11 -20.41 -7.51
C GLY A 25 22.16 -19.13 -8.36
N ILE A 26 21.39 -18.11 -7.98
CA ILE A 26 21.22 -16.86 -8.76
C ILE A 26 22.45 -15.97 -8.57
N LYS A 27 23.06 -15.54 -9.68
CA LYS A 27 24.24 -14.66 -9.72
C LYS A 27 23.85 -13.19 -9.77
N ALA A 28 24.84 -12.30 -9.64
CA ALA A 28 24.62 -10.86 -9.56
C ALA A 28 23.93 -10.25 -10.81
N ASP A 29 24.23 -10.79 -12.00
CA ASP A 29 23.68 -10.31 -13.28
C ASP A 29 22.40 -11.05 -13.71
N ASP A 30 21.97 -12.05 -12.93
CA ASP A 30 20.77 -12.82 -13.21
C ASP A 30 19.52 -12.08 -12.74
N TYR A 31 18.38 -12.40 -13.38
CA TYR A 31 17.08 -12.00 -12.83
C TYR A 31 16.87 -12.66 -11.46
N VAL A 32 16.46 -11.87 -10.46
CA VAL A 32 16.13 -12.40 -9.12
C VAL A 32 15.02 -13.44 -9.21
N PHE A 33 13.99 -13.23 -10.04
CA PHE A 33 12.95 -14.23 -10.29
C PHE A 33 13.04 -14.67 -11.74
N GLN A 34 13.39 -15.94 -11.95
CA GLN A 34 13.59 -16.51 -13.28
C GLN A 34 12.39 -17.34 -13.71
N ASN A 35 12.09 -17.30 -15.01
CA ASN A 35 11.24 -18.31 -15.64
C ASN A 35 12.02 -19.62 -15.86
N ALA A 36 11.35 -20.66 -16.34
CA ALA A 36 11.98 -21.98 -16.57
C ALA A 36 13.16 -21.99 -17.56
N LYS A 37 13.31 -20.92 -18.38
CA LYS A 37 14.41 -20.75 -19.35
C LYS A 37 15.51 -19.82 -18.82
N GLY A 38 15.47 -19.41 -17.54
CA GLY A 38 16.45 -18.49 -16.94
C GLY A 38 16.21 -17.00 -17.25
N GLY A 39 15.20 -16.67 -18.05
CA GLY A 39 14.83 -15.28 -18.36
C GLY A 39 13.94 -14.65 -17.29
N ALA A 40 13.52 -13.40 -17.50
CA ALA A 40 12.64 -12.70 -16.57
C ALA A 40 11.33 -13.46 -16.30
N TYR A 41 10.88 -13.46 -15.05
CA TYR A 41 9.60 -14.03 -14.66
C TYR A 41 8.42 -13.32 -15.35
N CYS A 42 7.46 -14.09 -15.85
CA CYS A 42 6.37 -13.54 -16.65
C CYS A 42 5.27 -12.92 -15.78
N LYS A 43 4.81 -11.72 -16.16
CA LYS A 43 3.71 -10.99 -15.50
C LYS A 43 2.41 -11.80 -15.46
N SER A 44 2.06 -12.48 -16.56
CA SER A 44 0.82 -13.28 -16.61
C SER A 44 0.87 -14.47 -15.66
N THR A 45 2.02 -15.16 -15.59
CA THR A 45 2.26 -16.26 -14.64
C THR A 45 2.19 -15.76 -13.20
N PHE A 46 2.80 -14.61 -12.90
CA PHE A 46 2.70 -13.99 -11.57
C PHE A 46 1.23 -13.73 -11.20
N ARG A 47 0.47 -13.07 -12.08
CA ARG A 47 -0.95 -12.78 -11.84
C ARG A 47 -1.77 -14.05 -11.63
N TYR A 48 -1.57 -15.06 -12.48
CA TYR A 48 -2.25 -16.35 -12.36
C TYR A 48 -1.98 -17.01 -11.01
N ASN A 49 -0.72 -17.11 -10.61
CA ASN A 49 -0.34 -17.70 -9.33
C ASN A 49 -0.93 -16.92 -8.16
N MET A 50 -0.90 -15.58 -8.20
CA MET A 50 -1.49 -14.76 -7.14
C MET A 50 -3.00 -14.96 -7.00
N LEU A 51 -3.74 -15.03 -8.10
CA LEU A 51 -5.18 -15.34 -8.06
C LEU A 51 -5.43 -16.71 -7.43
N LYS A 52 -4.71 -17.73 -7.89
CA LYS A 52 -4.77 -19.08 -7.34
C LYS A 52 -4.46 -19.10 -5.84
N TYR A 53 -3.43 -18.39 -5.38
CA TYR A 53 -3.10 -18.34 -3.96
C TYR A 53 -4.15 -17.59 -3.13
N CYS A 54 -4.77 -16.53 -3.67
CA CYS A 54 -5.85 -15.84 -2.97
C CYS A 54 -7.06 -16.77 -2.75
N GLU A 55 -7.42 -17.54 -3.78
CA GLU A 55 -8.49 -18.55 -3.72
C GLU A 55 -8.14 -19.66 -2.72
N LEU A 56 -6.96 -20.27 -2.84
CA LEU A 56 -6.52 -21.37 -1.95
C LEU A 56 -6.44 -20.97 -0.47
N ASN A 57 -6.11 -19.72 -0.18
CA ASN A 57 -6.06 -19.20 1.20
C ASN A 57 -7.38 -18.57 1.64
N ASN A 58 -8.45 -18.70 0.84
CA ASN A 58 -9.78 -18.17 1.12
C ASN A 58 -9.77 -16.67 1.50
N ILE A 59 -8.93 -15.88 0.83
CA ILE A 59 -8.81 -14.45 1.12
C ILE A 59 -10.14 -13.75 0.82
N GLN A 60 -10.69 -13.05 1.81
CA GLN A 60 -12.03 -12.46 1.76
C GLN A 60 -13.12 -13.46 1.33
N ASN A 61 -13.12 -14.66 1.93
CA ASN A 61 -14.08 -15.72 1.62
C ASN A 61 -14.09 -16.12 0.14
N GLY A 62 -12.91 -16.08 -0.51
CA GLY A 62 -12.74 -16.42 -1.92
C GLY A 62 -13.19 -15.33 -2.89
N GLY A 63 -13.71 -14.20 -2.39
CA GLY A 63 -14.13 -13.06 -3.21
C GLY A 63 -13.00 -12.13 -3.63
N TYR A 64 -11.80 -12.27 -3.05
CA TYR A 64 -10.70 -11.36 -3.34
C TYR A 64 -10.09 -11.60 -4.72
N VAL A 65 -10.18 -10.60 -5.59
CA VAL A 65 -9.56 -10.61 -6.92
C VAL A 65 -8.25 -9.83 -6.89
N PHE A 66 -7.13 -10.55 -6.98
CA PHE A 66 -5.80 -9.94 -6.99
C PHE A 66 -5.61 -8.91 -8.12
N LYS A 67 -5.19 -7.70 -7.75
CA LYS A 67 -4.66 -6.67 -8.65
C LYS A 67 -3.39 -6.08 -8.05
N SER A 68 -2.31 -6.04 -8.83
CA SER A 68 -1.01 -5.57 -8.35
C SER A 68 -1.00 -4.08 -8.01
N HIS A 69 -1.81 -3.25 -8.67
CA HIS A 69 -1.92 -1.83 -8.36
C HIS A 69 -2.60 -1.58 -7.01
N ASP A 70 -3.60 -2.39 -6.64
CA ASP A 70 -4.29 -2.27 -5.34
C ASP A 70 -3.30 -2.43 -4.18
N TYR A 71 -2.35 -3.37 -4.27
CA TYR A 71 -1.30 -3.53 -3.26
C TYR A 71 -0.43 -2.28 -3.12
N ARG A 72 -0.07 -1.66 -4.25
CA ARG A 72 0.73 -0.43 -4.26
C ARG A 72 -0.04 0.73 -3.64
N HIS A 73 -1.34 0.86 -3.95
CA HIS A 73 -2.20 1.87 -3.34
C HIS A 73 -2.36 1.64 -1.83
N THR A 74 -2.60 0.40 -1.39
CA THR A 74 -2.74 0.07 0.04
C THR A 74 -1.50 0.46 0.84
N ILE A 75 -0.30 0.18 0.33
CA ILE A 75 0.96 0.56 1.01
C ILE A 75 1.06 2.10 1.12
N ALA A 76 0.72 2.80 0.06
CA ALA A 76 0.78 4.26 0.05
C ALA A 76 -0.22 4.91 1.01
N THR A 77 -1.47 4.44 1.02
CA THR A 77 -2.49 4.86 1.99
C THR A 77 -2.04 4.57 3.42
N TYR A 78 -1.48 3.38 3.66
CA TYR A 78 -0.96 3.01 4.99
C TYR A 78 0.19 3.93 5.45
N PHE A 79 1.13 4.26 4.56
CA PHE A 79 2.21 5.20 4.88
C PHE A 79 1.67 6.60 5.17
N TYR A 80 0.71 7.06 4.39
CA TYR A 80 0.07 8.35 4.63
C TYR A 80 -0.65 8.37 5.98
N ASP A 81 -1.42 7.32 6.29
CA ASP A 81 -2.17 7.20 7.55
C ASP A 81 -1.26 7.11 8.78
N THR A 82 -0.03 6.63 8.63
CA THR A 82 0.97 6.58 9.70
C THR A 82 1.86 7.83 9.77
N GLY A 83 1.56 8.87 8.98
CA GLY A 83 2.21 10.18 9.03
C GLY A 83 3.52 10.29 8.24
N VAL A 84 3.79 9.35 7.33
CA VAL A 84 4.93 9.45 6.41
C VAL A 84 4.68 10.59 5.41
N SER A 85 5.70 11.41 5.16
CA SER A 85 5.57 12.54 4.23
C SER A 85 5.23 12.09 2.82
N LEU A 86 4.43 12.89 2.10
CA LEU A 86 4.07 12.61 0.69
C LEU A 86 5.30 12.46 -0.21
N GLN A 87 6.34 13.26 0.02
CA GLN A 87 7.60 13.18 -0.72
C GLN A 87 8.28 11.81 -0.52
N SER A 88 8.35 11.32 0.72
CA SER A 88 8.90 10.00 1.02
C SER A 88 8.06 8.87 0.42
N ILE A 89 6.73 9.00 0.41
CA ILE A 89 5.83 8.03 -0.23
C ILE A 89 6.06 8.02 -1.74
N ARG A 90 6.11 9.19 -2.38
CA ARG A 90 6.40 9.34 -3.81
C ARG A 90 7.71 8.67 -4.20
N ASP A 91 8.76 8.92 -3.43
CA ASP A 91 10.10 8.38 -3.66
C ASP A 91 10.13 6.86 -3.46
N TYR A 92 9.45 6.34 -2.42
CA TYR A 92 9.33 4.90 -2.16
C TYR A 92 8.59 4.17 -3.27
N LEU A 93 7.49 4.74 -3.75
CA LEU A 93 6.74 4.19 -4.88
C LEU A 93 7.53 4.33 -6.18
N GLY A 94 8.41 5.32 -6.27
CA GLY A 94 9.17 5.62 -7.47
C GLY A 94 8.33 6.30 -8.55
N HIS A 95 7.35 7.11 -8.16
CA HIS A 95 6.68 8.03 -9.09
C HIS A 95 7.65 9.13 -9.54
N ASP A 96 7.58 9.54 -10.80
CA ASP A 96 8.39 10.64 -11.33
C ASP A 96 7.73 12.01 -11.08
N TYR A 97 6.41 12.05 -10.91
CA TYR A 97 5.65 13.26 -10.63
C TYR A 97 4.67 13.08 -9.46
N GLU A 98 4.34 14.18 -8.77
CA GLU A 98 3.40 14.21 -7.64
C GLU A 98 1.96 13.88 -8.04
N GLU A 99 1.55 14.06 -9.30
CA GLU A 99 0.15 13.87 -9.74
C GLU A 99 -0.34 12.41 -9.60
N MET A 100 0.55 11.40 -9.62
CA MET A 100 0.20 9.99 -9.31
C MET A 100 0.04 9.72 -7.80
N THR A 101 0.42 10.69 -6.97
CA THR A 101 0.32 10.68 -5.51
C THR A 101 -0.85 11.57 -5.06
N GLU A 102 -1.35 12.48 -5.89
CA GLU A 102 -2.55 13.28 -5.59
C GLU A 102 -3.84 12.45 -5.52
N GLN A 103 -3.91 11.26 -6.14
CA GLN A 103 -5.01 10.31 -5.90
C GLN A 103 -5.14 9.89 -4.41
N TYR A 104 -4.12 10.11 -3.57
CA TYR A 104 -4.22 9.89 -2.12
C TYR A 104 -4.90 11.06 -1.40
N ILE A 105 -4.85 12.28 -1.95
CA ILE A 105 -5.58 13.45 -1.45
C ILE A 105 -7.09 13.25 -1.62
N ASP A 106 -7.53 12.56 -2.67
CA ASP A 106 -8.94 12.20 -2.90
C ASP A 106 -9.56 11.33 -1.78
N TYR A 107 -8.73 10.64 -0.98
CA TYR A 107 -9.20 9.85 0.16
C TYR A 107 -9.40 10.70 1.43
N MET A 108 -8.79 11.89 1.51
CA MET A 108 -8.91 12.76 2.68
C MET A 108 -10.35 13.22 2.96
N PRO A 109 -11.16 13.65 1.97
CA PRO A 109 -12.55 14.01 2.20
C PRO A 109 -13.37 12.89 2.83
N LYS A 110 -13.21 11.65 2.34
CA LYS A 110 -13.92 10.47 2.89
C LYS A 110 -13.50 10.16 4.33
N LYS A 111 -12.23 10.40 4.67
CA LYS A 111 -11.72 10.19 6.03
C LYS A 111 -12.21 11.27 6.99
N ILE A 112 -12.25 12.54 6.54
CA ILE A 112 -12.82 13.66 7.31
C ILE A 112 -14.32 13.41 7.54
N GLU A 113 -15.05 13.00 6.51
CA GLU A 113 -16.47 12.64 6.59
C GLU A 113 -16.69 11.54 7.63
N LYS A 114 -15.95 10.43 7.54
CA LYS A 114 -16.05 9.33 8.52
C LYS A 114 -15.71 9.77 9.94
N ALA A 115 -14.64 10.54 10.13
CA ALA A 115 -14.25 11.04 11.45
C ALA A 115 -15.30 12.02 12.02
N SER A 116 -15.91 12.83 11.15
CA SER A 116 -17.01 13.73 11.49
C SER A 116 -18.25 12.94 11.93
N GLU A 117 -18.65 11.93 11.16
CA GLU A 117 -19.75 11.02 11.52
C GLU A 117 -19.51 10.33 12.87
N GLU A 118 -18.31 9.77 13.09
CA GLU A 118 -17.94 9.14 14.36
C GLU A 118 -18.00 10.13 15.53
N TYR A 119 -17.47 11.35 15.35
CA TYR A 119 -17.51 12.40 16.37
C TYR A 119 -18.95 12.80 16.71
N PHE A 120 -19.77 13.11 15.71
CA PHE A 120 -21.15 13.56 15.92
C PHE A 120 -22.10 12.44 16.36
N SER A 121 -21.76 11.17 16.11
CA SER A 121 -22.50 10.03 16.69
C SER A 121 -22.38 9.96 18.21
N ARG A 122 -21.24 10.40 18.77
CA ARG A 122 -20.95 10.41 20.21
C ARG A 122 -21.21 11.77 20.86
N HIS A 123 -21.16 12.83 20.07
CA HIS A 123 -21.37 14.20 20.50
C HIS A 123 -22.52 14.82 19.69
N SER A 124 -23.71 14.83 20.29
CA SER A 124 -24.84 15.55 19.72
C SER A 124 -24.49 17.04 19.57
N LEU A 125 -24.50 17.53 18.33
CA LEU A 125 -24.27 18.94 18.01
C LEU A 125 -25.24 19.84 18.79
N ALA A 126 -26.51 19.44 18.86
CA ALA A 126 -27.55 20.13 19.62
C ALA A 126 -27.26 20.16 21.15
N ALA A 127 -26.65 19.12 21.70
CA ALA A 127 -26.30 19.04 23.11
C ALA A 127 -25.03 19.85 23.48
N CYS A 128 -24.14 20.12 22.52
CA CYS A 128 -23.02 21.06 22.69
C CYS A 128 -23.49 22.52 22.59
N MET A 129 -24.35 22.84 21.63
CA MET A 129 -24.87 24.21 21.45
C MET A 129 -25.69 24.69 22.66
N LYS A 130 -26.54 23.82 23.24
CA LYS A 130 -27.30 24.13 24.46
C LYS A 130 -26.44 24.32 25.72
N ARG A 131 -25.17 23.89 25.71
CA ARG A 131 -24.24 24.09 26.83
C ARG A 131 -23.52 25.44 26.76
N GLY A 132 -23.34 26.02 25.57
CA GLY A 132 -22.75 27.34 25.39
C GLY A 132 -23.67 28.50 25.80
N GLU A 133 -24.99 28.33 25.63
CA GLU A 133 -25.99 29.37 25.98
C GLU A 133 -26.22 29.54 27.50
N LYS A 134 -25.69 28.65 28.35
CA LYS A 134 -25.91 28.71 29.81
C LYS A 134 -24.80 29.40 30.61
N THR A 135 -23.74 29.86 29.96
CA THR A 135 -22.58 30.46 30.62
C THR A 135 -22.55 32.00 30.59
N ASP A 136 -23.52 32.62 29.93
CA ASP A 136 -23.57 34.09 29.75
C ASP A 136 -24.75 34.72 30.53
N GLY A 137 -24.98 34.28 31.76
CA GLY A 137 -26.01 34.79 32.68
C GLY A 137 -25.43 35.42 33.93
#